data_AF-A6F4F0-F1
#
_entry.id   AF-A6F4F0-F1
#
_cell.length_a   1.000
_cell.length_b   1.000
_cell.length_c   1.000
_cell.angle_alpha   90.00
_cell.angle_beta   90.00
_cell.angle_gamma   90.00
#
_symmetry.space_group_name_H-M   'P 1'
#
loop_
_entity.id
_entity.type
_entity.pdbx_description
1 polymer ?
#
loop_
_entity_poly.entity_id
_entity_poly.type
_entity_poly.pdbx_seq_one_letter_code
_entity_poly.pdbx_strand_id
1 'polypeptide(L)'
;MRHLKLTIALLISMCLPAMASAALISASYNVNLNDSDPGLVVDSADYADNPFSFDLNAGESTTFNLFKIWTTEGTVNSDDKVAKPISVDFNFTAPELMSGSVNGSTSGDSVLFGLYQEGVLSWNGSLDLVFGALGDGLLRVSLFDTTFNEGFFGLGSYGSKVKAKVELISEASEVPEPGTLAILSLGLLGMGLRARRRSA
;
A
#
# COMPACT_ATOMS: atom_id res chain seq x y z
N MET A 1 -15.94 69.57 10.28
CA MET A 1 -15.74 68.84 9.01
C MET A 1 -14.54 67.92 9.21
N ARG A 2 -14.64 66.80 9.93
CA ARG A 2 -15.28 65.51 9.59
C ARG A 2 -14.72 64.93 8.27
N HIS A 3 -13.84 63.93 8.41
CA HIS A 3 -13.75 62.64 7.70
C HIS A 3 -12.32 62.23 7.36
N LEU A 4 -11.64 61.63 8.35
CA LEU A 4 -10.42 60.84 8.18
C LEU A 4 -10.84 59.50 7.54
N LYS A 5 -10.41 59.26 6.30
CA LYS A 5 -10.75 58.04 5.55
C LYS A 5 -9.93 56.88 6.06
N LEU A 6 -10.62 55.91 6.65
CA LEU A 6 -10.09 54.62 7.11
C LEU A 6 -9.97 53.69 5.89
N THR A 7 -8.76 53.42 5.42
CA THR A 7 -8.50 52.37 4.41
C THR A 7 -8.30 51.04 5.12
N ILE A 8 -9.34 50.19 5.10
CA ILE A 8 -9.27 48.78 5.50
C ILE A 8 -8.74 48.00 4.28
N ALA A 9 -7.54 47.44 4.39
CA ALA A 9 -7.03 46.46 3.43
C ALA A 9 -7.68 45.10 3.73
N LEU A 10 -8.54 44.66 2.83
CA LEU A 10 -9.23 43.36 2.90
C LEU A 10 -8.23 42.24 2.56
N LEU A 11 -7.89 41.41 3.54
CA LEU A 11 -7.16 40.16 3.30
C LEU A 11 -8.18 39.12 2.78
N ILE A 12 -8.25 38.95 1.46
CA ILE A 12 -9.05 37.90 0.85
C ILE A 12 -8.27 36.59 1.02
N SER A 13 -8.65 35.79 2.01
CA SER A 13 -8.20 34.41 2.16
C SER A 13 -8.79 33.59 1.02
N MET A 14 -7.98 33.24 0.02
CA MET A 14 -8.37 32.36 -1.08
C MET A 14 -8.54 30.94 -0.56
N CYS A 15 -9.76 30.54 -0.22
CA CYS A 15 -10.13 29.13 -0.19
C CYS A 15 -10.22 28.65 -1.63
N LEU A 16 -9.10 28.16 -2.18
CA LEU A 16 -9.14 27.37 -3.40
C LEU A 16 -9.69 25.98 -3.04
N PRO A 17 -10.73 25.48 -3.73
CA PRO A 17 -11.13 24.08 -3.56
C PRO A 17 -9.96 23.21 -4.04
N ALA A 18 -9.45 22.34 -3.16
CA ALA A 18 -8.55 21.27 -3.57
C ALA A 18 -9.31 20.41 -4.58
N MET A 19 -8.85 20.41 -5.84
CA MET A 19 -9.33 19.47 -6.85
C MET A 19 -8.81 18.10 -6.43
N ALA A 20 -9.70 17.18 -6.05
CA ALA A 20 -9.33 15.80 -5.79
C ALA A 20 -8.65 15.25 -7.05
N SER A 21 -7.38 14.87 -6.93
CA SER A 21 -6.57 14.26 -7.98
C SER A 21 -6.19 12.87 -7.49
N ALA A 22 -6.37 11.87 -8.35
CA ALA A 22 -5.97 10.51 -8.02
C ALA A 22 -4.49 10.49 -7.59
N ALA A 23 -4.21 9.80 -6.48
CA ALA A 23 -2.87 9.60 -5.96
C ALA A 23 -2.22 8.43 -6.69
N LEU A 24 -0.97 8.64 -7.13
CA LEU A 24 -0.15 7.56 -7.66
C LEU A 24 0.20 6.59 -6.53
N ILE A 25 -0.18 5.35 -6.69
CA ILE A 25 0.27 4.23 -5.87
C ILE A 25 1.37 3.51 -6.65
N SER A 26 2.55 3.39 -6.05
CA SER A 26 3.69 2.69 -6.64
C SER A 26 4.38 1.86 -5.59
N ALA A 27 4.51 0.55 -5.81
CA ALA A 27 5.09 -0.37 -4.84
C ALA A 27 5.78 -1.56 -5.49
N SER A 28 6.70 -2.17 -4.74
CA SER A 28 7.20 -3.53 -5.00
C SER A 28 6.75 -4.46 -3.88
N TYR A 29 6.81 -5.77 -4.13
CA TYR A 29 6.53 -6.78 -3.11
C TYR A 29 7.57 -7.91 -3.10
N ASN A 30 7.70 -8.58 -1.97
CA ASN A 30 8.48 -9.81 -1.82
C ASN A 30 7.68 -10.84 -1.01
N VAL A 31 7.63 -12.08 -1.49
CA VAL A 31 6.92 -13.18 -0.82
C VAL A 31 7.93 -14.00 -0.02
N ASN A 32 7.69 -14.14 1.28
CA ASN A 32 8.46 -15.01 2.16
C ASN A 32 7.62 -16.22 2.54
N LEU A 33 8.12 -17.42 2.27
CA LEU A 33 7.38 -18.67 2.43
C LEU A 33 8.25 -19.74 3.07
N ASN A 34 7.62 -20.84 3.46
CA ASN A 34 8.30 -22.05 3.89
C ASN A 34 8.55 -22.95 2.67
N ASP A 35 9.77 -22.91 2.15
CA ASP A 35 10.24 -23.67 0.97
C ASP A 35 10.94 -24.98 1.34
N SER A 36 10.84 -25.42 2.61
CA SER A 36 11.54 -26.61 3.08
C SER A 36 10.79 -27.33 4.18
N ASP A 37 11.02 -28.65 4.25
CA ASP A 37 10.51 -29.49 5.33
C ASP A 37 11.10 -29.10 6.70
N PRO A 38 10.33 -29.20 7.79
CA PRO A 38 9.00 -29.83 7.87
C PRO A 38 7.84 -28.88 7.53
N GLY A 39 6.73 -29.48 7.07
CA GLY A 39 5.49 -28.80 6.68
C GLY A 39 5.42 -28.53 5.19
N LEU A 40 4.23 -28.12 4.70
CA LEU A 40 3.98 -28.01 3.26
C LEU A 40 5.02 -27.10 2.60
N VAL A 41 5.79 -27.67 1.68
CA VAL A 41 6.78 -27.00 0.85
C VAL A 41 6.04 -26.24 -0.23
N VAL A 42 6.15 -24.92 -0.19
CA VAL A 42 5.42 -24.01 -1.07
C VAL A 42 6.39 -23.22 -1.92
N ASP A 43 6.04 -23.03 -3.18
CA ASP A 43 6.71 -22.15 -4.12
C ASP A 43 5.82 -20.95 -4.46
N SER A 44 6.46 -19.88 -4.92
CA SER A 44 5.76 -18.73 -5.49
C SER A 44 6.48 -18.15 -6.70
N ALA A 45 5.73 -17.41 -7.51
CA ALA A 45 6.27 -16.59 -8.59
C ALA A 45 5.43 -15.35 -8.78
N ASP A 46 6.09 -14.26 -9.18
CA ASP A 46 5.43 -13.01 -9.52
C ASP A 46 4.39 -13.23 -10.63
N TYR A 47 3.22 -12.61 -10.45
CA TYR A 47 2.15 -12.63 -11.44
C TYR A 47 1.81 -11.22 -11.92
N ALA A 48 1.74 -10.26 -11.00
CA ALA A 48 1.72 -8.84 -11.30
C ALA A 48 3.13 -8.34 -11.61
N ASP A 49 3.21 -7.20 -12.31
CA ASP A 49 4.46 -6.46 -12.43
C ASP A 49 5.04 -6.13 -11.04
N ASN A 50 6.35 -6.24 -10.91
CA ASN A 50 7.07 -5.99 -9.66
C ASN A 50 8.33 -5.16 -9.99
N PRO A 51 8.29 -3.82 -9.85
CA PRO A 51 7.26 -3.02 -9.18
C PRO A 51 5.96 -2.84 -10.01
N PHE A 52 4.84 -2.58 -9.32
CA PHE A 52 3.55 -2.20 -9.90
C PHE A 52 3.22 -0.74 -9.61
N SER A 53 2.38 -0.14 -10.46
CA SER A 53 1.82 1.19 -10.21
C SER A 53 0.44 1.38 -10.82
N PHE A 54 -0.38 2.23 -10.20
CA PHE A 54 -1.70 2.65 -10.66
C PHE A 54 -2.14 3.88 -9.87
N ASP A 55 -3.13 4.62 -10.38
CA ASP A 55 -3.71 5.75 -9.68
C ASP A 55 -4.98 5.32 -8.92
N LEU A 56 -5.17 5.85 -7.71
CA LEU A 56 -6.41 5.69 -6.93
C LEU A 56 -6.88 7.04 -6.41
N ASN A 57 -8.18 7.29 -6.46
CA ASN A 57 -8.79 8.40 -5.73
C ASN A 57 -9.06 7.99 -4.26
N ALA A 58 -9.16 8.96 -3.35
CA ALA A 58 -9.66 8.70 -2.00
C ALA A 58 -11.02 7.95 -2.02
N GLY A 59 -11.11 6.87 -1.26
CA GLY A 59 -12.24 5.94 -1.21
C GLY A 59 -12.25 4.88 -2.32
N GLU A 60 -11.29 4.90 -3.24
CA GLU A 60 -11.18 3.93 -4.32
C GLU A 60 -10.30 2.73 -3.93
N SER A 61 -10.51 1.60 -4.60
CA SER A 61 -9.65 0.44 -4.49
C SER A 61 -9.46 -0.26 -5.81
N THR A 62 -8.29 -0.89 -5.98
CA THR A 62 -8.03 -1.81 -7.07
C THR A 62 -7.81 -3.22 -6.54
N THR A 63 -8.22 -4.22 -7.31
CA THR A 63 -7.99 -5.63 -7.00
C THR A 63 -7.35 -6.31 -8.19
N PHE A 64 -6.25 -7.02 -7.95
CA PHE A 64 -5.51 -7.71 -9.00
C PHE A 64 -4.88 -8.99 -8.45
N ASN A 65 -4.44 -9.87 -9.35
CA ASN A 65 -3.68 -11.06 -8.98
C ASN A 65 -2.22 -10.63 -8.74
N LEU A 66 -1.72 -10.79 -7.52
CA LEU A 66 -0.40 -10.32 -7.12
C LEU A 66 0.68 -11.34 -7.51
N PHE A 67 0.56 -12.57 -7.03
CA PHE A 67 1.52 -13.64 -7.29
C PHE A 67 0.81 -14.98 -7.46
N LYS A 68 1.54 -15.98 -7.97
CA LYS A 68 1.08 -17.37 -8.05
C LYS A 68 1.73 -18.17 -6.91
N ILE A 69 0.95 -19.04 -6.29
CA ILE A 69 1.38 -19.97 -5.24
C ILE A 69 1.10 -21.41 -5.67
N TRP A 70 2.02 -22.34 -5.38
CA TRP A 70 1.81 -23.78 -5.61
C TRP A 70 2.69 -24.60 -4.68
N THR A 71 2.51 -25.92 -4.70
CA THR A 71 3.46 -26.90 -4.14
C THR A 71 3.84 -27.91 -5.21
N THR A 72 5.04 -28.48 -5.12
CA THR A 72 5.48 -29.61 -5.96
C THR A 72 5.26 -30.96 -5.29
N GLU A 73 4.74 -30.98 -4.07
CA GLU A 73 4.43 -32.20 -3.36
C GLU A 73 3.24 -32.93 -4.00
N GLY A 74 3.29 -34.26 -4.01
CA GLY A 74 2.24 -35.10 -4.59
C GLY A 74 1.12 -35.47 -3.63
N THR A 75 1.34 -35.34 -2.32
CA THR A 75 0.41 -35.77 -1.26
C THR A 75 0.65 -34.93 -0.01
N VAL A 76 -0.42 -34.56 0.69
CA VAL A 76 -0.40 -33.99 2.04
C VAL A 76 -0.09 -35.09 3.07
N ASN A 77 1.07 -34.99 3.68
CA ASN A 77 1.56 -35.82 4.78
C ASN A 77 1.13 -35.26 6.14
N SER A 78 1.59 -35.91 7.22
CA SER A 78 1.19 -35.54 8.57
C SER A 78 1.79 -34.20 9.03
N ASP A 79 3.00 -33.89 8.58
CA ASP A 79 3.69 -32.65 8.92
C ASP A 79 3.18 -31.45 8.12
N ASP A 80 2.69 -31.68 6.89
CA ASP A 80 2.09 -30.65 6.03
C ASP A 80 0.85 -29.99 6.62
N LYS A 81 0.15 -30.72 7.49
CA LYS A 81 -1.04 -30.23 8.20
C LYS A 81 -0.71 -29.21 9.29
N VAL A 82 0.56 -29.07 9.64
CA VAL A 82 1.02 -28.05 10.60
C VAL A 82 1.25 -26.75 9.85
N ALA A 83 0.45 -25.74 10.19
CA ALA A 83 0.55 -24.42 9.57
C ALA A 83 1.95 -23.80 9.69
N LYS A 84 2.47 -23.30 8.57
CA LYS A 84 3.74 -22.59 8.45
C LYS A 84 3.53 -21.13 8.06
N PRO A 85 4.34 -20.21 8.58
CA PRO A 85 4.17 -18.79 8.29
C PRO A 85 4.46 -18.49 6.82
N ILE A 86 3.72 -17.53 6.28
CA ILE A 86 3.99 -16.86 5.00
C ILE A 86 3.77 -15.36 5.21
N SER A 87 4.55 -14.53 4.53
CA SER A 87 4.32 -13.08 4.54
C SER A 87 4.55 -12.49 3.16
N VAL A 88 3.89 -11.37 2.90
CA VAL A 88 4.21 -10.51 1.76
C VAL A 88 4.66 -9.15 2.29
N ASP A 89 5.90 -8.81 2.02
CA ASP A 89 6.48 -7.51 2.36
C ASP A 89 6.22 -6.55 1.20
N PHE A 90 5.57 -5.43 1.49
CA PHE A 90 5.33 -4.36 0.53
C PHE A 90 6.28 -3.19 0.81
N ASN A 91 6.83 -2.62 -0.25
CA ASN A 91 7.65 -1.41 -0.21
C ASN A 91 7.08 -0.37 -1.18
N PHE A 92 6.38 0.62 -0.63
CA PHE A 92 5.77 1.72 -1.37
C PHE A 92 6.77 2.84 -1.59
N THR A 93 6.76 3.35 -2.83
CA THR A 93 7.53 4.51 -3.28
C THR A 93 6.66 5.74 -3.54
N ALA A 94 5.36 5.53 -3.73
CA ALA A 94 4.34 6.57 -3.80
C ALA A 94 3.04 6.08 -3.12
N PRO A 95 2.28 6.95 -2.42
CA PRO A 95 2.45 8.41 -2.37
C PRO A 95 3.60 8.90 -1.49
N GLU A 96 4.07 8.07 -0.56
CA GLU A 96 5.26 8.32 0.27
C GLU A 96 6.06 7.01 0.44
N LEU A 97 7.28 7.11 0.97
CA LEU A 97 8.08 5.94 1.32
C LEU A 97 7.47 5.25 2.54
N MET A 98 6.89 4.08 2.33
CA MET A 98 6.28 3.28 3.39
C MET A 98 6.56 1.80 3.16
N SER A 99 6.59 1.02 4.24
CA SER A 99 6.76 -0.43 4.13
C SER A 99 5.99 -1.13 5.21
N GLY A 100 5.57 -2.37 4.93
CA GLY A 100 4.96 -3.24 5.92
C GLY A 100 4.64 -4.59 5.32
N SER A 101 4.13 -5.49 6.15
CA SER A 101 3.91 -6.88 5.77
C SER A 101 2.50 -7.33 6.07
N VAL A 102 1.91 -8.08 5.14
CA VAL A 102 0.72 -8.88 5.41
C VAL A 102 1.18 -10.29 5.79
N ASN A 103 0.81 -10.74 6.98
CA ASN A 103 1.21 -12.05 7.50
C ASN A 103 0.08 -13.07 7.33
N GLY A 104 0.44 -14.33 7.12
CA GLY A 104 -0.50 -15.42 6.96
C GLY A 104 0.11 -16.76 7.33
N SER A 105 -0.56 -17.83 6.93
CA SER A 105 -0.07 -19.20 7.06
C SER A 105 -0.44 -20.06 5.87
N THR A 106 0.40 -21.05 5.59
CA THR A 106 0.15 -22.13 4.64
C THR A 106 0.11 -23.48 5.34
N SER A 107 -0.74 -24.38 4.88
CA SER A 107 -0.83 -25.76 5.36
C SER A 107 -1.46 -26.65 4.30
N GLY A 108 -1.14 -27.95 4.31
CA GLY A 108 -1.92 -28.95 3.59
C GLY A 108 -3.20 -29.30 4.34
N ASP A 109 -4.29 -29.48 3.61
CA ASP A 109 -5.55 -30.03 4.10
C ASP A 109 -5.93 -31.30 3.33
N SER A 110 -6.68 -32.17 3.99
CA SER A 110 -7.04 -33.50 3.49
C SER A 110 -8.41 -33.90 4.03
N VAL A 111 -9.42 -33.95 3.17
CA VAL A 111 -10.80 -34.34 3.51
C VAL A 111 -11.22 -35.63 2.79
N LEU A 112 -12.44 -36.12 3.06
CA LEU A 112 -12.98 -37.37 2.52
C LEU A 112 -12.08 -38.59 2.76
N PHE A 113 -11.67 -38.80 4.02
CA PHE A 113 -10.74 -39.88 4.40
C PHE A 113 -9.37 -39.81 3.67
N GLY A 114 -8.94 -38.62 3.24
CA GLY A 114 -7.68 -38.40 2.54
C GLY A 114 -7.75 -38.54 1.02
N LEU A 115 -8.95 -38.75 0.47
CA LEU A 115 -9.16 -38.83 -0.96
C LEU A 115 -9.09 -37.47 -1.64
N TYR A 116 -9.43 -36.38 -0.94
CA TYR A 116 -9.31 -35.04 -1.49
C TYR A 116 -8.28 -34.27 -0.68
N GLN A 117 -7.35 -33.61 -1.37
CA GLN A 117 -6.24 -32.91 -0.75
C GLN A 117 -6.01 -31.56 -1.43
N GLU A 118 -5.57 -30.58 -0.66
CA GLU A 118 -5.31 -29.23 -1.14
C GLU A 118 -4.26 -28.53 -0.26
N GLY A 119 -3.59 -27.53 -0.81
CA GLY A 119 -2.87 -26.53 -0.04
C GLY A 119 -3.81 -25.38 0.31
N VAL A 120 -3.73 -24.89 1.54
CA VAL A 120 -4.54 -23.78 2.05
C VAL A 120 -3.61 -22.63 2.39
N LEU A 121 -3.93 -21.44 1.89
CA LEU A 121 -3.32 -20.17 2.25
C LEU A 121 -4.36 -19.29 2.93
N SER A 122 -4.06 -18.85 4.16
CA SER A 122 -4.91 -17.91 4.90
C SER A 122 -4.12 -16.73 5.45
N TRP A 123 -4.68 -15.53 5.34
CA TRP A 123 -4.07 -14.28 5.79
C TRP A 123 -4.66 -13.79 7.11
N ASN A 124 -3.79 -13.26 7.97
CA ASN A 124 -4.13 -12.76 9.29
C ASN A 124 -4.29 -11.24 9.30
N GLY A 125 -5.29 -10.74 8.57
CA GLY A 125 -5.66 -9.32 8.55
C GLY A 125 -5.15 -8.53 7.35
N SER A 126 -5.16 -7.20 7.48
CA SER A 126 -4.70 -6.24 6.48
C SER A 126 -3.48 -5.47 6.96
N LEU A 127 -2.74 -4.90 6.01
CA LEU A 127 -1.70 -3.92 6.27
C LEU A 127 -2.30 -2.51 6.11
N ASP A 128 -2.25 -1.74 7.19
CA ASP A 128 -2.68 -0.34 7.21
C ASP A 128 -1.44 0.56 7.29
N LEU A 129 -1.28 1.44 6.31
CA LEU A 129 -0.17 2.37 6.19
C LEU A 129 -0.69 3.80 6.31
N VAL A 130 -0.31 4.46 7.40
CA VAL A 130 -0.62 5.87 7.63
C VAL A 130 0.47 6.73 7.00
N PHE A 131 0.08 7.78 6.27
CA PHE A 131 0.99 8.68 5.58
C PHE A 131 0.55 10.14 5.64
N GLY A 132 1.43 11.02 5.15
CA GLY A 132 1.23 12.45 5.17
C GLY A 132 1.75 13.11 6.44
N ALA A 133 2.12 14.38 6.34
CA ALA A 133 2.72 15.13 7.44
C ALA A 133 1.81 15.28 8.68
N LEU A 134 0.49 15.16 8.51
CA LEU A 134 -0.49 15.18 9.60
C LEU A 134 -0.94 13.77 10.05
N GLY A 135 -0.49 12.72 9.36
CA GLY A 135 -0.87 11.33 9.65
C GLY A 135 -2.35 11.04 9.38
N ASP A 136 -2.95 11.70 8.39
CA ASP A 136 -4.37 11.60 8.02
C ASP A 136 -4.60 10.85 6.70
N GLY A 137 -3.54 10.58 5.93
CA GLY A 137 -3.57 9.66 4.80
C GLY A 137 -3.57 8.22 5.28
N LEU A 138 -4.39 7.36 4.66
CA LEU A 138 -4.49 5.95 5.01
C LEU A 138 -4.62 5.08 3.75
N LEU A 139 -3.63 4.22 3.55
CA LEU A 139 -3.62 3.18 2.52
C LEU A 139 -3.78 1.82 3.19
N ARG A 140 -4.68 0.99 2.68
CA ARG A 140 -4.89 -0.39 3.16
C ARG A 140 -4.58 -1.40 2.08
N VAL A 141 -3.83 -2.43 2.44
CA VAL A 141 -3.56 -3.59 1.61
C VAL A 141 -4.14 -4.82 2.27
N SER A 142 -4.99 -5.54 1.54
CA SER A 142 -5.56 -6.82 1.98
C SER A 142 -5.25 -7.90 0.96
N LEU A 143 -4.89 -9.09 1.44
CA LEU A 143 -4.70 -10.27 0.61
C LEU A 143 -5.89 -11.22 0.79
N PHE A 144 -6.20 -11.97 -0.26
CA PHE A 144 -7.29 -12.93 -0.24
C PHE A 144 -6.76 -14.34 0.01
N ASP A 145 -7.43 -15.04 0.92
CA ASP A 145 -7.25 -16.47 1.15
C ASP A 145 -7.51 -17.25 -0.13
N THR A 146 -6.82 -18.37 -0.31
CA THR A 146 -7.03 -19.28 -1.44
C THR A 146 -6.64 -20.70 -1.08
N THR A 147 -7.28 -21.65 -1.75
CA THR A 147 -6.77 -23.01 -1.88
C THR A 147 -5.91 -23.12 -3.15
N PHE A 148 -5.01 -24.10 -3.21
CA PHE A 148 -4.15 -24.39 -4.36
C PHE A 148 -3.82 -25.88 -4.42
N ASN A 149 -3.39 -26.37 -5.59
CA ASN A 149 -3.06 -27.78 -5.81
C ASN A 149 -4.18 -28.74 -5.35
N GLU A 150 -5.44 -28.33 -5.51
CA GLU A 150 -6.60 -29.17 -5.22
C GLU A 150 -6.55 -30.45 -6.07
N GLY A 151 -6.82 -31.61 -5.46
CA GLY A 151 -6.71 -32.88 -6.16
C GLY A 151 -7.47 -34.02 -5.50
N PHE A 152 -7.79 -35.02 -6.31
CA PHE A 152 -8.38 -36.29 -5.86
C PHE A 152 -7.33 -37.40 -5.96
N PHE A 153 -7.17 -38.19 -4.90
CA PHE A 153 -6.09 -39.15 -4.67
C PHE A 153 -4.67 -38.52 -4.57
N GLY A 154 -4.58 -37.30 -4.04
CA GLY A 154 -3.33 -36.57 -3.86
C GLY A 154 -3.49 -35.09 -4.19
N LEU A 155 -2.39 -34.35 -4.11
CA LEU A 155 -2.35 -32.96 -4.54
C LEU A 155 -2.35 -32.87 -6.07
N GLY A 156 -3.14 -31.92 -6.59
CA GLY A 156 -3.12 -31.56 -8.01
C GLY A 156 -1.80 -30.89 -8.41
N SER A 157 -1.61 -30.67 -9.70
CA SER A 157 -0.42 -30.01 -10.27
C SER A 157 -0.64 -28.53 -10.59
N TYR A 158 -1.80 -27.97 -10.26
CA TYR A 158 -2.13 -26.58 -10.55
C TYR A 158 -2.09 -25.71 -9.29
N GLY A 159 -1.24 -24.67 -9.32
CA GLY A 159 -1.25 -23.61 -8.32
C GLY A 159 -2.44 -22.67 -8.42
N SER A 160 -2.52 -21.72 -7.49
CA SER A 160 -3.53 -20.65 -7.49
C SER A 160 -2.89 -19.26 -7.62
N LYS A 161 -3.71 -18.28 -8.00
CA LYS A 161 -3.32 -16.86 -8.06
C LYS A 161 -3.82 -16.16 -6.80
N VAL A 162 -2.91 -15.63 -6.01
CA VAL A 162 -3.23 -14.87 -4.81
C VAL A 162 -3.61 -13.46 -5.22
N LYS A 163 -4.76 -12.98 -4.76
CA LYS A 163 -5.24 -11.63 -5.05
C LYS A 163 -4.81 -10.66 -3.96
N ALA A 164 -4.56 -9.42 -4.37
CA ALA A 164 -4.39 -8.29 -3.49
C ALA A 164 -5.47 -7.24 -3.79
N LYS A 165 -6.01 -6.62 -2.74
CA LYS A 165 -6.80 -5.39 -2.81
C LYS A 165 -5.97 -4.27 -2.19
N VAL A 166 -5.75 -3.21 -2.94
CA VAL A 166 -5.13 -1.97 -2.46
C VAL A 166 -6.20 -0.89 -2.48
N GLU A 167 -6.41 -0.26 -1.34
CA GLU A 167 -7.47 0.71 -1.10
C GLU A 167 -6.90 1.99 -0.50
N LEU A 168 -7.16 3.12 -1.15
CA LEU A 168 -6.83 4.43 -0.61
C LEU A 168 -8.02 4.91 0.21
N ILE A 169 -7.98 4.73 1.52
CA ILE A 169 -9.10 5.05 2.40
C ILE A 169 -9.24 6.58 2.55
N SER A 170 -8.12 7.27 2.75
CA SER A 170 -8.05 8.72 2.81
C SER A 170 -6.75 9.23 2.18
N GLU A 171 -6.85 10.33 1.45
CA GLU A 171 -5.69 11.10 1.01
C GLU A 171 -5.14 11.93 2.19
N ALA A 172 -3.83 12.14 2.20
CA ALA A 172 -3.19 13.01 3.17
C ALA A 172 -3.52 14.48 2.87
N SER A 173 -3.82 15.27 3.89
CA SER A 173 -4.00 16.72 3.70
C SER A 173 -2.66 17.36 3.33
N GLU A 174 -2.67 18.21 2.31
CA GLU A 174 -1.53 19.07 2.01
C GLU A 174 -1.33 20.05 3.16
N VAL A 175 -0.15 20.02 3.79
CA VAL A 175 0.24 21.04 4.76
C VAL A 175 0.69 22.27 3.96
N PRO A 176 0.00 23.42 4.08
CA PRO A 176 0.43 24.63 3.39
C PRO A 176 1.87 24.94 3.79
N GLU A 177 2.74 25.10 2.80
CA GLU A 177 4.14 25.46 3.06
C GLU A 177 4.17 26.65 4.03
N PRO A 178 5.02 26.60 5.08
CA PRO A 178 5.04 27.68 6.05
C PRO A 178 5.30 28.99 5.30
N GLY A 179 4.44 29.98 5.54
CA GLY A 179 4.54 31.31 4.94
C GLY A 179 5.86 32.03 5.22
N THR A 180 6.81 31.39 5.92
CA THR A 180 8.21 31.80 6.04
C THR A 180 8.87 31.99 4.68
N LEU A 181 8.55 31.22 3.63
CA LEU A 181 9.05 31.51 2.28
C LEU A 181 8.44 32.81 1.71
N ALA A 182 7.16 33.06 1.95
CA ALA A 182 6.52 34.32 1.59
C ALA A 182 7.11 35.51 2.38
N ILE A 183 7.40 35.32 3.67
CA ILE A 183 8.03 36.35 4.53
C ILE A 183 9.49 36.57 4.13
N LEU A 184 10.24 35.52 3.79
CA LEU A 184 11.62 35.60 3.33
C LEU A 184 11.69 36.34 1.99
N SER A 185 10.82 36.00 1.04
CA SER A 185 10.75 36.67 -0.26
C SER A 185 10.31 38.13 -0.11
N LEU A 186 9.33 38.44 0.74
CA LEU A 186 8.96 39.82 1.08
C LEU A 186 10.11 40.57 1.78
N GLY A 187 10.83 39.92 2.68
CA GLY A 187 12.00 40.48 3.37
C GLY A 187 13.15 40.82 2.43
N LEU A 188 13.47 39.91 1.49
CA LEU A 188 14.47 40.11 0.44
C LEU A 188 14.07 41.23 -0.52
N LEU A 189 12.80 41.29 -0.94
CA LEU A 189 12.27 42.40 -1.74
C LEU A 189 12.39 43.75 -1.01
N GLY A 190 12.05 43.79 0.28
CA GLY A 190 12.17 44.99 1.11
C GLY A 190 13.62 45.47 1.24
N MET A 191 14.56 44.55 1.43
CA MET A 191 15.99 44.88 1.49
C MET A 191 16.54 45.35 0.14
N GLY A 192 16.15 44.71 -0.97
CA GLY A 192 16.54 45.11 -2.32
C GLY A 192 16.06 46.53 -2.67
N LEU A 193 14.82 46.87 -2.35
CA LEU A 193 14.27 48.21 -2.55
C LEU A 193 14.97 49.26 -1.67
N ARG A 194 15.38 48.90 -0.45
CA ARG A 194 16.12 49.78 0.45
C ARG A 194 17.56 50.02 0.00
N ALA A 195 18.25 48.99 -0.50
CA ALA A 195 19.60 49.11 -1.05
C ALA A 195 19.61 50.02 -2.28
N ARG A 196 18.62 49.87 -3.17
CA ARG A 196 18.49 50.68 -4.39
C ARG A 196 18.29 52.18 -4.13
N ARG A 197 17.64 52.54 -3.01
CA ARG A 197 17.47 53.94 -2.56
C ARG A 197 18.73 54.56 -1.95
N ARG A 198 19.75 53.76 -1.62
CA ARG A 198 21.02 54.26 -1.05
C ARG A 198 22.13 54.43 -2.09
N SER A 199 21.96 53.85 -3.27
CA SER A 199 22.92 53.93 -4.38
C SER A 199 22.52 54.96 -5.45
N ALA A 200 21.39 55.65 -5.28
CA ALA A 200 20.95 56.79 -6.09
C ALA A 200 21.01 58.05 -5.21
#